data_AF-A0A401RM11-F1
#
_entry.id   AF-A0A401RM11-F1
#
_cell.length_a   1.000
_cell.length_b   1.000
_cell.length_c   1.000
_cell.angle_alpha   90.00
_cell.angle_beta   90.00
_cell.angle_gamma   90.00
#
_symmetry.space_group_name_H-M   'P 1'
#
loop_
_entity.id
_entity.type
_entity.pdbx_description
1 polymer ?
#
loop_
_entity_poly.entity_id
_entity_poly.type
_entity_poly.pdbx_seq_one_letter_code
_entity_poly.pdbx_strand_id
1 'polypeptide(L)'
;DGRLQAQSNLSFLSVLTSPCGELVKLKVKDIPAKLPHILNLIRIIWVNSKFYNTRDRITALFRKLSNEIIRLCSGEISLDRIFDGHINLSKVTLQDCIECCQNWKAHFARAAFIHT
;
A
#
# COMPACT_ATOMS: atom_id res chain seq x y z
N ASP A 1 31.13 -8.32 3.03
CA ASP A 1 29.74 -8.82 3.04
C ASP A 1 28.66 -7.74 3.16
N GLY A 2 28.69 -6.85 4.15
CA GLY A 2 27.62 -5.86 4.35
C GLY A 2 27.32 -4.93 3.15
N ARG A 3 28.34 -4.48 2.40
CA ARG A 3 28.15 -3.62 1.20
C ARG A 3 27.39 -4.34 0.09
N LEU A 4 27.70 -5.61 -0.18
CA LEU A 4 27.04 -6.42 -1.21
C LEU A 4 25.57 -6.69 -0.85
N GLN A 5 25.29 -6.96 0.44
CA GLN A 5 23.93 -7.12 0.94
C GLN A 5 23.11 -5.83 0.79
N ALA A 6 23.69 -4.69 1.17
CA ALA A 6 23.03 -3.39 1.05
C ALA A 6 22.71 -3.07 -0.41
N GLN A 7 23.64 -3.30 -1.34
CA GLN A 7 23.44 -3.08 -2.77
C GLN A 7 22.33 -3.99 -3.34
N SER A 8 22.32 -5.27 -2.96
CA SER A 8 21.26 -6.20 -3.36
C SER A 8 19.89 -5.77 -2.83
N ASN A 9 19.81 -5.39 -1.55
CA ASN A 9 18.56 -4.93 -0.95
C ASN A 9 18.04 -3.67 -1.63
N LEU A 10 18.93 -2.72 -1.93
CA LEU A 10 18.57 -1.49 -2.65
C LEU A 10 17.98 -1.81 -4.03
N SER A 11 18.62 -2.71 -4.79
CA SER A 11 18.15 -3.09 -6.14
C SER A 11 16.77 -3.75 -6.13
N PHE A 12 16.43 -4.55 -5.11
CA PHE A 12 15.10 -5.15 -5.01
C PHE A 12 14.06 -4.12 -4.54
N LEU A 13 14.41 -3.29 -3.56
CA LEU A 13 13.50 -2.28 -3.03
C LEU A 13 13.21 -1.14 -4.03
N SER A 14 14.16 -0.80 -4.90
CA SER A 14 13.97 0.25 -5.91
C SER A 14 12.86 -0.07 -6.91
N VAL A 15 12.53 -1.35 -7.09
CA VAL A 15 11.39 -1.78 -7.93
C VAL A 15 10.06 -1.25 -7.39
N LEU A 16 9.96 -0.99 -6.08
CA LEU A 16 8.76 -0.42 -5.47
C LEU A 16 8.70 1.12 -5.57
N THR A 17 9.80 1.80 -5.91
CA THR A 17 9.86 3.27 -5.88
C THR A 17 8.85 3.93 -6.81
N SER A 18 8.82 3.56 -8.10
CA SER A 18 7.83 4.09 -9.05
C SER A 18 6.38 3.77 -8.67
N PRO A 19 5.99 2.50 -8.45
CA PRO A 19 4.59 2.16 -8.20
C PRO A 19 4.07 2.71 -6.87
N CYS A 20 4.91 2.81 -5.83
CA CYS A 20 4.53 3.51 -4.60
C CYS A 20 4.48 5.03 -4.81
N GLY A 21 5.39 5.61 -5.60
CA GLY A 21 5.35 7.03 -5.93
C GLY A 21 4.11 7.43 -6.75
N GLU A 22 3.63 6.53 -7.60
CA GLU A 22 2.35 6.67 -8.31
C GLU A 22 1.16 6.55 -7.36
N LEU A 23 1.18 5.57 -6.43
CA LEU A 23 0.12 5.33 -5.45
C LEU A 23 -0.24 6.60 -4.67
N VAL A 24 0.77 7.36 -4.22
CA VAL A 24 0.59 8.57 -3.41
C VAL A 24 -0.11 9.71 -4.17
N LYS A 25 -0.12 9.64 -5.51
CA LYS A 25 -0.75 10.64 -6.37
C LYS A 25 -2.18 10.26 -6.79
N LEU A 26 -2.62 9.05 -6.47
CA LEU A 26 -3.95 8.56 -6.81
C LEU A 26 -5.00 9.15 -5.88
N LYS A 27 -6.21 9.33 -6.41
CA LYS A 27 -7.40 9.51 -5.56
C LYS A 27 -7.71 8.19 -4.88
N VAL A 28 -8.31 8.26 -3.69
CA VAL A 28 -8.61 7.09 -2.86
C VAL A 28 -9.38 6.01 -3.63
N LYS A 29 -10.37 6.39 -4.44
CA LYS A 29 -11.14 5.46 -5.28
C LYS A 29 -10.32 4.67 -6.31
N ASP A 30 -9.16 5.20 -6.72
CA ASP A 30 -8.30 4.60 -7.76
C ASP A 30 -7.19 3.73 -7.14
N ILE A 31 -6.95 3.86 -5.83
CA ILE A 31 -5.94 3.06 -5.10
C ILE A 31 -6.17 1.55 -5.24
N PRO A 32 -7.39 1.00 -5.06
CA PRO A 32 -7.62 -0.45 -5.11
C PRO A 32 -7.10 -1.13 -6.37
N ALA A 33 -7.25 -0.49 -7.54
CA ALA A 33 -6.81 -1.02 -8.81
C ALA A 33 -5.27 -1.15 -8.91
N LYS A 34 -4.52 -0.35 -8.14
CA LYS A 34 -3.04 -0.39 -8.11
C LYS A 34 -2.48 -1.43 -7.15
N LEU A 35 -3.24 -1.82 -6.12
CA LEU A 35 -2.78 -2.73 -5.06
C LEU A 35 -2.27 -4.08 -5.58
N PRO A 36 -2.96 -4.79 -6.52
CA PRO A 36 -2.48 -6.08 -7.02
C PRO A 36 -1.06 -6.01 -7.60
N HIS A 37 -0.74 -4.92 -8.31
CA HIS A 37 0.58 -4.73 -8.89
C HIS A 37 1.66 -4.57 -7.82
N ILE A 38 1.44 -3.71 -6.82
CA ILE A 38 2.40 -3.49 -5.72
C ILE A 38 2.60 -4.78 -4.91
N LEU A 39 1.51 -5.50 -4.60
CA LEU A 39 1.57 -6.76 -3.88
C LEU A 39 2.37 -7.83 -4.63
N ASN A 40 2.21 -7.90 -5.96
CA ASN A 40 2.98 -8.82 -6.79
C ASN A 40 4.49 -8.48 -6.79
N LEU A 41 4.84 -7.19 -6.77
CA LEU A 41 6.24 -6.77 -6.65
C LEU A 41 6.83 -7.13 -5.28
N ILE A 42 6.08 -6.95 -4.19
CA ILE A 42 6.50 -7.42 -2.86
C ILE A 42 6.72 -8.93 -2.86
N ARG A 43 5.85 -9.70 -3.54
CA ARG A 43 6.02 -11.15 -3.72
C ARG A 43 7.29 -11.49 -4.50
N ILE A 44 7.60 -10.78 -5.57
CA ILE A 44 8.85 -10.97 -6.34
C ILE A 44 10.06 -10.73 -5.44
N ILE A 45 10.05 -9.67 -4.63
CA ILE A 45 11.12 -9.40 -3.65
C ILE A 45 11.24 -10.55 -2.65
N TRP A 46 10.13 -11.05 -2.12
CA TRP A 46 10.15 -12.17 -1.18
C TRP A 46 10.76 -13.42 -1.82
N VAL A 47 10.33 -13.81 -3.01
CA VAL A 47 10.79 -15.06 -3.65
C VAL A 47 12.25 -14.97 -4.09
N ASN A 48 12.70 -13.80 -4.57
CA ASN A 48 13.96 -13.69 -5.29
C ASN A 48 15.07 -12.96 -4.51
N SER A 49 14.76 -12.22 -3.46
CA SER A 49 15.77 -11.48 -2.71
C SER A 49 16.49 -12.35 -1.70
N LYS A 50 17.75 -12.71 -1.98
CA LYS A 50 18.59 -13.49 -1.08
C LYS A 50 18.76 -12.87 0.33
N PHE A 51 18.69 -11.55 0.45
CA PHE A 51 19.02 -10.82 1.68
C PHE A 51 17.85 -10.01 2.28
N TYR A 52 16.69 -9.96 1.60
CA TYR A 52 15.50 -9.22 2.06
C TYR A 52 14.23 -10.09 2.19
N ASN A 53 14.32 -11.39 1.92
CA ASN A 53 13.19 -12.32 1.93
C ASN A 53 12.72 -12.80 3.31
N THR A 54 13.16 -12.18 4.42
CA THR A 54 12.73 -12.59 5.75
C THR A 54 11.30 -12.15 6.05
N ARG A 55 10.57 -12.95 6.83
CA ARG A 55 9.18 -12.66 7.22
C ARG A 55 9.03 -11.26 7.82
N ASP A 56 9.95 -10.85 8.70
CA ASP A 56 9.90 -9.54 9.36
C ASP A 56 10.06 -8.39 8.37
N ARG A 57 10.98 -8.50 7.41
CA ARG A 57 11.24 -7.47 6.40
C ARG A 57 10.06 -7.32 5.44
N ILE A 58 9.48 -8.43 5.01
CA ILE A 58 8.30 -8.44 4.14
C ILE A 58 7.07 -7.92 4.89
N THR A 59 6.87 -8.34 6.14
CA THR A 59 5.80 -7.82 7.00
C THR A 59 5.94 -6.31 7.21
N ALA A 60 7.17 -5.81 7.35
CA ALA A 60 7.43 -4.37 7.44
C ALA A 60 7.06 -3.62 6.16
N LEU A 61 7.22 -4.21 4.97
CA LEU A 61 6.76 -3.62 3.70
C LEU A 61 5.24 -3.51 3.65
N PHE A 62 4.52 -4.59 3.97
CA PHE A 62 3.07 -4.55 4.02
C PHE A 62 2.55 -3.54 5.06
N ARG A 63 3.20 -3.45 6.22
CA ARG A 63 2.86 -2.43 7.23
C ARG A 63 3.06 -1.01 6.71
N LYS A 64 4.16 -0.74 5.99
CA LYS A 64 4.41 0.58 5.38
C LYS A 64 3.33 0.91 4.35
N LEU A 65 2.93 -0.06 3.54
CA LEU A 65 1.84 0.12 2.56
C LEU A 65 0.49 0.38 3.25
N SER A 66 0.14 -0.38 4.29
CA SER A 66 -1.06 -0.13 5.11
C SER A 66 -1.08 1.29 5.68
N ASN A 67 0.04 1.73 6.26
CA ASN A 67 0.15 3.07 6.84
C ASN A 67 -0.05 4.15 5.79
N GLU A 68 0.48 3.95 4.58
CA GLU A 68 0.31 4.91 3.49
C GLU A 68 -1.14 4.98 2.99
N ILE A 69 -1.83 3.85 2.88
CA ILE A 69 -3.26 3.81 2.54
C ILE A 69 -4.09 4.54 3.60
N ILE A 70 -3.82 4.30 4.89
CA ILE A 70 -4.50 4.99 6.00
C ILE A 70 -4.24 6.50 5.89
N ARG A 71 -2.98 6.91 5.66
CA ARG A 71 -2.60 8.32 5.52
C ARG A 71 -3.35 9.00 4.36
N LEU A 72 -3.48 8.34 3.22
CA LEU A 72 -4.20 8.84 2.06
C LEU A 72 -5.71 8.96 2.34
N CYS A 73 -6.33 7.93 2.89
CA CYS A 73 -7.75 7.97 3.28
C CYS A 73 -8.03 9.08 4.30
N SER A 74 -7.23 9.17 5.37
CA SER A 74 -7.38 10.20 6.39
C SER A 74 -7.17 11.61 5.86
N GLY A 75 -6.31 11.78 4.84
CA GLY A 75 -6.07 13.07 4.21
C GLY A 75 -7.25 13.60 3.38
N GLU A 76 -8.10 12.73 2.86
CA GLU A 76 -9.29 13.14 2.07
C GLU A 76 -10.49 13.50 2.94
N ILE A 77 -10.53 13.04 4.20
CA ILE A 77 -11.66 13.28 5.11
C ILE A 77 -11.53 14.67 5.73
N SER A 78 -12.36 15.61 5.28
CA SER A 78 -12.41 16.99 5.80
C SER A 78 -13.60 17.18 6.74
N LEU A 79 -13.33 17.50 8.00
CA LEU A 79 -14.36 17.80 9.01
C LEU A 79 -15.06 19.13 8.72
N ASP A 80 -14.33 20.15 8.28
CA ASP A 80 -14.89 21.45 7.92
C ASP A 80 -15.95 21.30 6.83
N ARG A 81 -15.64 20.55 5.76
CA ARG A 81 -16.62 20.28 4.69
C ARG A 81 -17.88 19.56 5.20
N ILE A 82 -17.73 18.66 6.16
CA ILE A 82 -18.86 17.96 6.76
C ILE A 82 -19.75 18.94 7.54
N PHE A 83 -19.13 19.80 8.37
CA PHE A 83 -19.86 20.74 9.21
C PHE A 83 -20.41 21.96 8.44
N ASP A 84 -19.80 22.34 7.32
CA ASP A 84 -20.27 23.40 6.42
C ASP A 84 -21.43 22.95 5.50
N GLY A 85 -21.92 21.73 5.65
CA GLY A 85 -23.09 21.23 4.92
C GLY A 85 -22.80 20.55 3.58
N HIS A 86 -21.53 20.28 3.23
CA HIS A 86 -21.17 19.49 2.04
C HIS A 86 -21.36 17.98 2.25
N ILE A 87 -22.54 17.57 2.72
CA ILE A 87 -22.85 16.21 3.17
C ILE A 87 -22.70 15.19 2.05
N ASN A 88 -23.22 15.48 0.84
CA ASN A 88 -23.20 14.52 -0.26
C ASN A 88 -21.78 14.16 -0.72
N LEU A 89 -20.93 15.18 -0.91
CA LEU A 89 -19.53 14.96 -1.31
C LEU A 89 -18.76 14.23 -0.21
N SER A 90 -18.94 14.65 1.05
CA SER A 90 -18.28 14.03 2.20
C SER A 90 -18.69 12.56 2.36
N LYS A 91 -19.96 12.21 2.12
CA LYS A 91 -20.44 10.83 2.14
C LYS A 91 -19.76 9.97 1.07
N VAL A 92 -19.61 10.50 -0.15
CA VAL A 92 -18.89 9.79 -1.23
C VAL A 92 -17.44 9.57 -0.84
N THR A 93 -16.73 10.60 -0.37
CA THR A 93 -15.33 10.47 0.06
C THR A 93 -15.16 9.45 1.19
N LEU A 94 -16.05 9.43 2.18
CA LEU A 94 -16.03 8.44 3.25
C LEU A 94 -16.25 7.02 2.72
N GLN A 95 -17.19 6.86 1.78
CA GLN A 95 -17.46 5.57 1.15
C GLN A 95 -16.25 5.06 0.34
N ASP A 96 -15.60 5.94 -0.44
CA ASP A 96 -14.38 5.62 -1.17
C ASP A 96 -13.26 5.17 -0.21
N CYS A 97 -13.11 5.83 0.94
CA CYS A 97 -12.13 5.44 1.97
C CYS A 97 -12.44 4.07 2.58
N ILE A 98 -13.70 3.80 2.89
CA ILE A 98 -14.15 2.50 3.42
C ILE A 98 -13.86 1.40 2.40
N GLU A 99 -14.26 1.61 1.15
CA GLU A 99 -14.05 0.65 0.06
C GLU A 99 -12.56 0.41 -0.19
N CYS A 100 -11.73 1.46 -0.16
CA CYS A 100 -10.28 1.34 -0.30
C CYS A 100 -9.68 0.46 0.81
N CYS A 101 -10.05 0.70 2.06
CA CYS A 101 -9.58 -0.09 3.20
C CYS A 101 -10.06 -1.55 3.15
N GLN A 102 -11.30 -1.79 2.73
CA GLN A 102 -11.85 -3.14 2.57
C GLN A 102 -11.13 -3.91 1.45
N ASN A 103 -10.91 -3.27 0.30
CA ASN A 103 -10.16 -3.86 -0.81
C ASN A 103 -8.72 -4.16 -0.39
N TRP A 104 -8.05 -3.24 0.32
CA TRP A 104 -6.72 -3.51 0.87
C TRP A 104 -6.70 -4.75 1.76
N LYS A 105 -7.64 -4.85 2.71
CA LYS A 105 -7.74 -6.01 3.61
C LYS A 105 -7.96 -7.31 2.83
N ALA A 106 -8.82 -7.30 1.81
CA ALA A 106 -9.08 -8.47 0.97
C ALA A 106 -7.85 -8.87 0.15
N HIS A 107 -7.16 -7.92 -0.46
CA HIS A 107 -5.95 -8.18 -1.23
C HIS A 107 -4.80 -8.68 -0.35
N PHE A 108 -4.63 -8.09 0.84
CA PHE A 108 -3.64 -8.55 1.81
C PHE A 108 -3.95 -9.97 2.31
N ALA A 109 -5.20 -10.28 2.63
CA ALA A 109 -5.60 -11.62 3.06
C ALA A 109 -5.33 -12.67 1.97
N ARG A 110 -5.63 -12.35 0.70
CA ARG A 110 -5.30 -13.22 -0.44
C ARG A 110 -3.79 -13.39 -0.59
N ALA A 111 -3.02 -12.31 -0.50
CA ALA A 111 -1.57 -12.39 -0.56
C ALA A 111 -1.05 -13.30 0.57
N ALA A 112 -1.47 -13.07 1.81
CA ALA A 112 -1.07 -13.88 2.97
C ALA A 112 -1.45 -15.36 2.84
N PHE A 113 -2.62 -15.69 2.27
CA PHE A 113 -3.07 -17.08 2.10
C PHE A 113 -2.24 -17.86 1.07
N ILE A 114 -1.81 -17.23 -0.03
CA ILE A 114 -0.92 -17.87 -1.01
C ILE A 114 0.50 -18.11 -0.41
N HIS A 115 0.74 -17.65 0.82
CA HIS A 115 2.01 -17.74 1.52
C HIS A 115 1.99 -18.65 2.77
N THR A 116 0.87 -19.34 3.03
CA THR A 116 0.75 -20.52 3.90
C THR A 116 0.72 -21.78 3.06
#